data_AF-A0A836S5H9-F1
#
_entry.id   AF-A0A836S5H9-F1
#
_cell.length_a   1.000
_cell.length_b   1.000
_cell.length_c   1.000
_cell.angle_alpha   90.00
_cell.angle_beta   90.00
_cell.angle_gamma   90.00
#
_symmetry.space_group_name_H-M   'P 1'
#
loop_
_entity.id
_entity.type
_entity.pdbx_description
1 polymer ?
#
loop_
_entity_poly.entity_id
_entity_poly.type
_entity_poly.pdbx_seq_one_letter_code
_entity_poly.pdbx_strand_id
1 'polypeptide(L)' 'MEWETVIGLEIHAQLATKSKIFSAASTAYGAAPNTQACAIDLGMPGVLPVLNEKAVEMAARFGLAIEAPVAKRSVFARK' A
#
# COMPACT_ATOMS: atom_id res chain seq x y z
N MET A 1 15.54 -40.37 4.54
CA MET A 1 15.16 -39.14 5.27
C MET A 1 13.66 -39.00 5.06
N GLU A 2 12.83 -39.09 6.11
CA GLU A 2 11.37 -39.31 5.98
C GLU A 2 10.50 -38.04 6.06
N TRP A 3 11.06 -36.83 6.04
CA TRP A 3 10.25 -35.60 6.04
C TRP A 3 10.93 -34.49 5.24
N GLU A 4 10.11 -33.61 4.67
CA GLU A 4 10.51 -32.41 3.93
C GLU A 4 9.85 -31.18 4.57
N THR A 5 10.65 -30.14 4.87
CA THR A 5 10.15 -28.89 5.44
C THR A 5 9.74 -27.93 4.34
N VAL A 6 8.51 -27.42 4.40
CA VAL A 6 7.98 -26.41 3.46
C VAL A 6 7.74 -25.10 4.21
N ILE A 7 8.33 -24.01 3.72
CA ILE A 7 8.24 -22.68 4.34
C ILE A 7 7.66 -21.68 3.33
N GLY A 8 6.62 -20.95 3.73
CA GLY A 8 6.10 -19.80 3.01
C GLY A 8 6.29 -18.52 3.83
N LEU A 9 6.53 -17.40 3.16
CA LEU A 9 6.71 -16.10 3.79
C LEU A 9 5.69 -15.12 3.24
N GLU A 10 5.12 -14.30 4.12
CA GLU A 10 4.29 -13.16 3.75
C GLU A 10 5.02 -11.88 4.16
N ILE A 11 5.26 -11.00 3.18
CA ILE A 11 6.03 -9.78 3.37
C ILE A 11 5.16 -8.58 3.03
N HIS A 12 5.07 -7.62 3.97
CA HIS A 12 4.54 -6.29 3.70
C HIS A 12 5.69 -5.29 3.59
N ALA A 13 5.69 -4.50 2.52
CA ALA A 13 6.69 -3.45 2.29
C ALA A 13 6.02 -2.08 2.28
N GLN A 14 6.57 -1.13 3.03
CA GLN A 14 6.09 0.25 3.04
C GLN A 14 6.70 1.03 1.87
N LEU A 15 5.86 1.51 0.96
CA LEU A 15 6.29 2.35 -0.15
C LEU A 15 6.66 3.75 0.36
N ALA A 16 7.85 4.23 -0.01
CA ALA A 16 8.38 5.56 0.35
C ALA A 16 7.72 6.70 -0.43
N THR A 17 6.39 6.76 -0.40
CA THR A 17 5.57 7.85 -0.94
C THR A 17 5.54 9.03 0.04
N LYS A 18 5.17 10.24 -0.42
CA LYS A 18 5.03 11.44 0.44
C LYS A 18 3.65 11.56 1.10
N SER A 19 2.63 11.00 0.47
CA SER A 19 1.24 10.99 0.93
C SER A 19 0.69 9.57 0.98
N LYS A 20 -0.37 9.34 1.76
CA LYS A 20 -1.00 8.03 1.91
C LYS A 20 -1.60 7.53 0.59
N ILE A 21 -2.00 6.26 0.58
CA ILE A 21 -2.47 5.57 -0.64
C ILE A 21 -3.83 6.09 -1.14
N PHE A 22 -4.71 6.54 -0.24
CA PHE A 22 -6.07 7.00 -0.58
C PHE A 22 -6.38 8.45 -0.17
N SER A 23 -5.41 9.15 0.40
CA SER A 23 -5.57 10.51 0.91
C SER A 23 -4.30 11.34 0.74
N ALA A 24 -4.44 12.66 0.84
CA ALA A 24 -3.31 13.60 0.74
C ALA A 24 -2.48 13.72 2.03
N ALA A 25 -2.85 13.03 3.12
CA ALA A 25 -2.13 13.12 4.38
C ALA A 25 -0.71 12.52 4.28
N SER A 26 0.21 13.05 5.08
CA SER A 26 1.61 12.64 5.09
C SER A 26 1.82 11.20 5.55
N THR A 27 2.89 10.58 5.05
CA THR A 27 3.45 9.27 5.47
C THR A 27 4.73 9.42 6.30
N ALA A 28 5.17 10.64 6.60
CA ALA A 28 6.43 10.90 7.27
C ALA A 28 6.43 10.38 8.72
N TYR A 29 7.43 9.58 9.05
CA TYR A 29 7.62 9.03 10.40
C TYR A 29 7.85 10.13 11.46
N GLY A 30 7.43 9.86 12.69
CA GLY A 30 7.79 10.65 13.88
C GLY A 30 6.84 11.80 14.23
N ALA A 31 5.71 11.94 13.56
CA ALA A 31 4.71 12.94 13.92
C ALA A 31 3.94 12.58 15.20
N ALA A 32 3.41 13.59 15.88
CA ALA A 32 2.58 13.38 17.06
C ALA A 32 1.28 12.63 16.71
N PRO A 33 0.67 11.92 17.68
CA PRO A 33 -0.55 11.15 17.46
C PRO A 33 -1.65 11.98 16.76
N ASN A 34 -2.28 11.39 15.75
CA ASN A 34 -3.39 11.97 14.98
C ASN A 34 -3.12 13.30 14.24
N THR A 35 -1.86 13.76 14.15
CA THR A 35 -1.54 15.02 13.43
C THR A 35 -1.37 14.84 11.93
N GLN A 36 -1.10 13.63 11.46
CA GLN A 36 -1.04 13.28 10.04
C GLN A 36 -2.26 12.46 9.63
N ALA A 37 -3.46 12.88 10.04
CA ALA A 37 -4.72 12.25 9.66
C ALA A 37 -5.67 13.28 9.03
N CYS A 38 -6.46 12.84 8.06
CA CYS A 38 -7.57 13.63 7.50
C CYS A 38 -8.89 12.86 7.60
N ALA A 39 -10.00 13.48 7.16
CA ALA A 39 -11.32 12.86 7.21
C ALA A 39 -11.39 11.49 6.51
N ILE A 40 -10.63 11.29 5.43
CA ILE A 40 -10.54 10.00 4.72
C ILE A 40 -9.87 8.95 5.62
N ASP A 41 -8.74 9.29 6.24
CA ASP A 41 -7.98 8.37 7.10
C ASP A 41 -8.76 7.99 8.35
N LEU A 42 -9.60 8.90 8.84
CA LEU A 42 -10.46 8.72 9.99
C LEU A 42 -11.77 8.01 9.65
N GLY A 43 -12.03 7.71 8.36
CA GLY A 43 -13.24 7.03 7.92
C GLY A 43 -14.52 7.83 8.20
N MET A 44 -14.46 9.16 8.14
CA MET A 44 -15.62 10.01 8.41
C MET A 44 -16.76 9.76 7.40
N PRO A 45 -18.03 9.97 7.79
CA PRO A 45 -19.15 9.86 6.85
C PRO A 45 -18.99 10.78 5.63
N GLY A 46 -19.28 10.27 4.44
CA GLY A 46 -19.28 11.04 3.19
C GLY A 46 -17.93 11.18 2.49
N VAL A 47 -16.86 10.60 3.02
CA VAL A 47 -15.53 10.65 2.37
C VAL A 47 -15.39 9.60 1.27
N LEU A 48 -14.53 9.89 0.29
CA LEU A 48 -14.21 8.98 -0.83
C LEU A 48 -12.69 8.85 -0.98
N PRO A 49 -12.17 7.65 -1.31
CA PRO A 49 -10.74 7.42 -1.50
C PRO A 49 -10.26 7.98 -2.84
N VAL A 50 -9.05 8.55 -2.86
CA VAL A 50 -8.37 8.96 -4.10
C VAL A 50 -7.01 8.28 -4.19
N LEU A 51 -6.84 7.41 -5.19
CA LEU A 51 -5.64 6.59 -5.34
C LEU A 51 -4.39 7.44 -5.60
N ASN A 52 -3.31 7.12 -4.89
CA ASN A 52 -2.01 7.72 -5.07
C ASN A 52 -1.28 7.14 -6.30
N GLU A 53 -1.06 7.99 -7.31
CA GLU A 53 -0.34 7.64 -8.54
C GLU A 53 1.06 7.07 -8.27
N LYS A 54 1.80 7.66 -7.33
CA LYS A 54 3.17 7.22 -7.03
C LYS A 54 3.20 5.84 -6.38
N ALA A 55 2.18 5.52 -5.58
CA ALA A 55 2.04 4.17 -5.02
C ALA A 55 1.86 3.13 -6.13
N VAL A 56 1.05 3.44 -7.16
CA VAL A 56 0.85 2.56 -8.33
C VAL A 56 2.14 2.40 -9.12
N GLU A 57 2.85 3.50 -9.42
CA GLU A 57 4.12 3.45 -10.14
C GLU A 57 5.15 2.58 -9.39
N MET A 58 5.31 2.79 -8.08
CA MET A 58 6.24 2.02 -7.26
C MET A 58 5.86 0.53 -7.20
N ALA A 59 4.58 0.20 -7.07
CA ALA A 59 4.09 -1.17 -7.07
C ALA A 59 4.34 -1.88 -8.41
N ALA A 60 4.05 -1.21 -9.53
CA ALA A 60 4.32 -1.74 -10.87
C ALA A 60 5.83 -1.93 -11.10
N ARG A 61 6.66 -0.97 -10.67
CA ARG A 61 8.12 -1.08 -10.73
C ARG A 61 8.65 -2.25 -9.92
N PHE A 62 8.13 -2.46 -8.71
CA PHE A 62 8.49 -3.62 -7.89
C PHE A 62 8.12 -4.92 -8.60
N GLY A 63 6.90 -5.04 -9.13
CA GLY A 63 6.47 -6.20 -9.89
C GLY A 63 7.39 -6.53 -11.08
N LEU A 64 7.77 -5.52 -11.86
CA LEU A 64 8.72 -5.69 -12.96
C LEU A 64 10.12 -6.11 -12.47
N ALA A 65 10.58 -5.55 -11.35
CA ALA A 65 11.92 -5.83 -10.80
C ALA A 65 12.07 -7.26 -10.29
N ILE A 66 10.97 -7.92 -9.92
CA ILE A 66 10.95 -9.33 -9.49
C ILE A 66 10.46 -10.27 -10.60
N GLU A 67 10.40 -9.80 -11.84
CA GLU A 67 9.91 -10.56 -13.01
C GLU A 67 8.47 -11.09 -12.84
N ALA A 68 7.66 -10.42 -12.02
CA ALA A 68 6.26 -10.78 -11.85
C ALA A 68 5.39 -10.31 -13.04
N PRO A 69 4.33 -11.06 -13.40
CA PRO A 69 3.34 -10.59 -14.35
C PRO A 69 2.57 -9.37 -13.81
N VAL A 70 2.74 -8.20 -14.43
CA VAL A 70 2.01 -6.98 -14.06
C VAL A 70 0.71 -6.88 -14.88
N ALA A 71 -0.43 -6.90 -14.19
CA ALA A 71 -1.73 -6.87 -14.84
C ALA A 71 -2.04 -5.50 -15.47
N LYS A 72 -2.64 -5.50 -16.67
CA LYS A 72 -3.13 -4.28 -17.34
C LYS A 72 -4.37 -3.68 -16.67
N ARG A 73 -5.10 -4.49 -15.91
CA ARG A 73 -6.30 -4.10 -15.16
C ARG A 73 -6.25 -4.75 -13.79
N SER A 74 -6.40 -3.92 -12.77
CA SER A 74 -6.49 -4.32 -11.37
C SER A 74 -7.69 -3.62 -10.71
N VAL A 75 -8.25 -4.23 -9.67
CA VAL A 75 -9.42 -3.71 -8.95
C VAL A 75 -9.12 -3.74 -7.46
N PHE A 76 -9.33 -2.60 -6.79
CA PHE A 76 -9.27 -2.56 -5.33
C PHE A 76 -10.53 -3.23 -4.74
N ALA A 77 -10.33 -4.16 -3.81
CA ALA A 77 -11.39 -4.81 -3.04
C ALA A 77 -11.49 -4.21 -1.63
N ARG A 78 -12.67 -4.30 -1.01
CA ARG A 78 -12.86 -3.99 0.41
C ARG A 78 -12.67 -5.29 1.18
N LYS A 79 -11.71 -5.30 2.11
CA LYS A 79 -11.42 -6.43 3.02
C LYS A 79 -11.90 -6.09 4.42
#